data_AF-A0A7W6TRK9-F1
#
_entry.id   AF-A0A7W6TRK9-F1
#
_cell.length_a   1.000
_cell.length_b   1.000
_cell.length_c   1.000
_cell.angle_alpha   90.00
_cell.angle_beta   90.00
_cell.angle_gamma   90.00
#
_symmetry.space_group_name_H-M   'P 1'
#
loop_
_entity.id
_entity.type
_entity.pdbx_description
1 polymer ?
#
loop_
_entity_poly.entity_id
_entity_poly.type
_entity_poly.pdbx_seq_one_letter_code
_entity_poly.pdbx_strand_id
1 'polypeptide(L)'
;MTEQARALFGPHPFAAEMSEDQVASLLPEYLAMSQAFPYLQAGSQRDLIFDAMNHNRDLARDIELTSVVGNFICWDETGGYGQILQGGKAALPDILVTENFHSNLFRKDASQLLGRAIRPNYSATTKRYLHSLYAGLSSKDPLVRCAYMVAFELHAADMIQSLWTTLVKTFKTRPDDLEYFRSHVGGEDPAEKYHAEMTSRLIAELVPAHRNERFLSEFDRAYRISVHWCRDMLRIVSLKGDDHSEIEHRGRCHCGSVKFYVKAPRELSAVRCNCSICQMSGFLHLLVPGNKLGIECGEEFLTAYQFNKNIARHTFCRVCGVKPFYTPRSNPSGFSVNIRCLDNRTIERITISEFDGEHWDQAFRLMHQDLEPCVEDKTLE
;
A
#
# COMPACT_ATOMS: atom_id res chain seq x y z
N MET A 1 4.12 20.66 -11.80
CA MET A 1 3.39 19.46 -11.33
C MET A 1 3.60 19.24 -9.83
N THR A 2 4.82 19.22 -9.29
CA THR A 2 5.07 19.10 -7.84
C THR A 2 4.38 20.20 -7.02
N GLU A 3 4.46 21.47 -7.45
CA GLU A 3 3.76 22.58 -6.77
C GLU A 3 2.23 22.42 -6.83
N GLN A 4 1.70 21.97 -7.96
CA GLN A 4 0.27 21.67 -8.12
C GLN A 4 -0.16 20.52 -7.22
N ALA A 5 0.64 19.46 -7.11
CA ALA A 5 0.39 18.36 -6.20
C ALA A 5 0.39 18.83 -4.73
N ARG A 6 1.35 19.67 -4.32
CA ARG A 6 1.36 20.29 -2.98
C ARG A 6 0.15 21.19 -2.74
N ALA A 7 -0.29 21.94 -3.74
CA ALA A 7 -1.50 22.77 -3.64
C ALA A 7 -2.77 21.91 -3.50
N LEU A 8 -2.84 20.75 -4.17
CA LEU A 8 -4.02 19.89 -4.20
C LEU A 8 -4.09 18.93 -2.99
N PHE A 9 -2.95 18.40 -2.56
CA PHE A 9 -2.86 17.36 -1.53
C PHE A 9 -2.33 17.86 -0.18
N GLY A 10 -1.84 19.09 -0.12
CA GLY A 10 -1.20 19.66 1.06
C GLY A 10 0.25 19.20 1.25
N PRO A 11 0.86 19.46 2.41
CA PRO A 11 2.20 18.98 2.72
C PRO A 11 2.24 17.46 2.71
N HIS A 12 3.39 16.89 2.34
CA HIS A 12 3.57 15.45 2.31
C HIS A 12 3.32 14.85 3.71
N PRO A 13 2.59 13.73 3.85
CA PRO A 13 2.23 13.17 5.16
C PRO A 13 3.43 12.93 6.07
N PHE A 14 4.57 12.52 5.51
CA PHE A 14 5.79 12.26 6.29
C PHE A 14 6.48 13.51 6.83
N ALA A 15 6.04 14.71 6.46
CA ALA A 15 6.52 15.95 7.06
C ALA A 15 5.90 16.22 8.44
N ALA A 16 4.87 15.45 8.84
CA ALA A 16 4.32 15.50 10.19
C ALA A 16 5.37 15.05 11.22
N GLU A 17 5.32 15.65 12.41
CA GLU A 17 6.13 15.16 13.53
C GLU A 17 5.71 13.74 13.91
N MET A 18 6.69 12.85 14.09
CA MET A 18 6.47 11.45 14.45
C MET A 18 7.31 11.07 15.67
N SER A 19 6.74 10.28 16.57
CA SER A 19 7.48 9.62 17.64
C SER A 19 8.38 8.51 17.11
N GLU A 20 9.35 8.06 17.90
CA GLU A 20 10.21 6.94 17.53
C GLU A 20 9.42 5.65 17.27
N ASP A 21 8.39 5.36 18.06
CA ASP A 21 7.50 4.20 17.86
C ASP A 21 6.73 4.29 16.56
N GLN A 22 6.33 5.50 16.20
CA GLN A 22 5.64 5.76 14.96
C GLN A 22 6.55 5.49 13.76
N VAL A 23 7.78 6.01 13.82
CA VAL A 23 8.80 5.72 12.81
C VAL A 23 9.14 4.23 12.78
N ALA A 24 9.30 3.56 13.92
CA ALA A 24 9.64 2.15 14.00
C ALA A 24 8.58 1.24 13.35
N SER A 25 7.33 1.69 13.31
CA SER A 25 6.23 1.01 12.62
C SER A 25 6.16 1.36 11.12
N LEU A 26 6.60 2.57 10.74
CA LEU A 26 6.63 3.06 9.36
C LEU A 26 7.75 2.46 8.51
N LEU A 27 8.98 2.39 9.05
CA LEU A 27 10.17 2.00 8.28
C LEU A 27 10.07 0.60 7.64
N PRO A 28 9.48 -0.43 8.29
CA PRO A 28 9.24 -1.72 7.64
C PRO A 28 8.33 -1.66 6.41
N GLU A 29 7.31 -0.80 6.41
CA GLU A 29 6.40 -0.61 5.26
C GLU A 29 7.12 0.11 4.11
N TYR A 30 7.89 1.15 4.45
CA TYR A 30 8.72 1.86 3.47
C TYR A 30 9.75 0.92 2.83
N LEU A 31 10.43 0.11 3.63
CA LEU A 31 11.36 -0.90 3.15
C LEU A 31 10.69 -1.89 2.20
N ALA A 32 9.46 -2.32 2.50
CA ALA A 32 8.70 -3.21 1.63
C ALA A 32 8.42 -2.58 0.25
N MET A 33 8.07 -1.28 0.24
CA MET A 33 7.87 -0.53 -1.00
C MET A 33 9.16 -0.38 -1.80
N SER A 34 10.22 0.14 -1.17
CA SER A 34 11.52 0.34 -1.82
C SER A 34 12.11 -0.97 -2.35
N GLN A 35 11.94 -2.07 -1.61
CA GLN A 35 12.40 -3.39 -2.05
C GLN A 35 11.59 -3.93 -3.24
N ALA A 36 10.28 -3.69 -3.31
CA ALA A 36 9.44 -4.24 -4.38
C ALA A 36 9.46 -3.42 -5.67
N PHE A 37 9.60 -2.10 -5.56
CA PHE A 37 9.46 -1.16 -6.66
C PHE A 37 10.26 -1.52 -7.93
N PRO A 38 11.60 -1.74 -7.90
CA PRO A 38 12.36 -2.03 -9.11
C PRO A 38 11.86 -3.30 -9.84
N TYR A 39 11.42 -4.31 -9.09
CA TYR A 39 10.92 -5.55 -9.67
C TYR A 39 9.51 -5.39 -10.26
N LEU A 40 8.67 -4.55 -9.65
CA LEU A 40 7.36 -4.21 -10.21
C LEU A 40 7.50 -3.36 -11.49
N GLN A 41 8.42 -2.39 -11.49
CA GLN A 41 8.73 -1.59 -12.67
C GLN A 41 9.26 -2.46 -13.80
N ALA A 42 10.19 -3.38 -13.53
CA ALA A 42 10.66 -4.36 -14.53
C ALA A 42 9.53 -5.26 -15.03
N GLY A 43 8.71 -5.79 -14.13
CA GLY A 43 7.58 -6.66 -14.46
C GLY A 43 6.45 -5.95 -15.22
N SER A 44 6.37 -4.62 -15.16
CA SER A 44 5.30 -3.84 -15.80
C SER A 44 5.32 -3.94 -17.33
N GLN A 45 6.49 -4.26 -17.90
CA GLN A 45 6.70 -4.38 -19.34
C GLN A 45 6.15 -5.69 -19.90
N ARG A 46 6.08 -6.75 -19.08
CA ARG A 46 5.73 -8.11 -19.53
C ARG A 46 4.43 -8.14 -20.33
N ASP A 47 3.38 -7.55 -19.78
CA ASP A 47 2.04 -7.63 -20.37
C ASP A 47 1.93 -6.80 -21.65
N LEU A 48 2.75 -5.75 -21.80
CA LEU A 48 2.84 -4.94 -23.02
C LEU A 48 3.52 -5.71 -24.15
N ILE A 49 4.61 -6.42 -23.84
CA ILE A 49 5.31 -7.27 -24.81
C ILE A 49 4.44 -8.44 -25.24
N PHE A 50 3.78 -9.12 -24.28
CA PHE A 50 2.88 -10.23 -24.58
C PHE A 50 1.68 -9.79 -25.41
N ASP A 51 1.16 -8.59 -25.15
CA ASP A 51 0.11 -8.03 -26.01
C ASP A 51 0.59 -7.81 -27.45
N ALA A 52 1.79 -7.28 -27.66
CA ALA A 52 2.36 -7.15 -29.01
C ALA A 52 2.58 -8.51 -29.69
N MET A 53 3.13 -9.49 -28.95
CA MET A 53 3.33 -10.87 -29.42
C MET A 53 2.02 -11.53 -29.85
N ASN A 54 0.99 -11.43 -29.01
CA ASN A 54 -0.31 -12.08 -29.25
C ASN A 54 -1.05 -11.50 -30.46
N HIS A 55 -0.78 -10.24 -30.81
CA HIS A 55 -1.37 -9.57 -31.97
C HIS A 55 -0.42 -9.53 -33.18
N ASN A 56 0.77 -10.14 -33.08
CA ASN A 56 1.80 -10.15 -34.11
C ASN A 56 2.09 -8.75 -34.68
N ARG A 57 2.36 -7.79 -33.78
CA ARG A 57 2.62 -6.38 -34.11
C ARG A 57 3.96 -5.91 -33.56
N ASP A 58 4.53 -4.89 -34.19
CA ASP A 58 5.70 -4.20 -33.66
C ASP A 58 5.42 -3.57 -32.29
N LEU A 59 6.47 -3.42 -31.49
CA LEU A 59 6.38 -2.66 -30.24
C LEU A 59 6.14 -1.19 -30.56
N ALA A 60 5.08 -0.63 -29.99
CA ALA A 60 4.77 0.77 -30.16
C ALA A 60 5.84 1.63 -29.47
N ARG A 61 6.19 2.77 -30.09
CA ARG A 61 7.20 3.71 -29.59
C ARG A 61 6.94 4.13 -28.13
N ASP A 62 5.68 4.25 -27.72
CA ASP A 62 5.34 4.58 -26.33
C ASP A 62 5.74 3.49 -25.33
N ILE A 63 5.71 2.22 -25.74
CA ILE A 63 6.18 1.10 -24.92
C ILE A 63 7.69 1.21 -24.79
N GLU A 64 8.42 1.38 -25.89
CA GLU A 64 9.88 1.52 -25.90
C GLU A 64 10.36 2.67 -25.01
N LEU A 65 9.72 3.85 -25.11
CA LEU A 65 10.04 5.02 -24.29
C LEU A 65 9.79 4.77 -22.80
N THR A 66 8.65 4.17 -22.43
CA THR A 66 8.40 3.84 -21.02
C THR A 66 9.34 2.74 -20.51
N SER A 67 9.72 1.78 -21.36
CA SER A 67 10.63 0.68 -21.01
C SER A 67 12.05 1.15 -20.79
N VAL A 68 12.60 2.06 -21.61
CA VAL A 68 13.97 2.55 -21.42
C VAL A 68 14.10 3.33 -20.10
N VAL A 69 13.11 4.17 -19.79
CA VAL A 69 13.06 4.89 -18.51
C VAL A 69 12.89 3.92 -17.34
N GLY A 70 11.96 2.96 -17.47
CA GLY A 70 11.77 1.92 -16.47
C GLY A 70 13.03 1.09 -16.21
N ASN A 71 13.73 0.68 -17.26
CA ASN A 71 14.97 -0.10 -17.17
C ASN A 71 16.07 0.67 -16.45
N PHE A 72 16.22 1.97 -16.75
CA PHE A 72 17.17 2.81 -16.03
C PHE A 72 16.83 2.88 -14.54
N ILE A 73 15.56 3.16 -14.20
CA ILE A 73 15.11 3.23 -12.80
C ILE A 73 15.39 1.90 -12.08
N CYS A 74 15.02 0.77 -12.69
CA CYS A 74 15.33 -0.56 -12.12
C CYS A 74 16.83 -0.74 -11.89
N TRP A 75 17.65 -0.33 -12.86
CA TRP A 75 19.10 -0.46 -12.80
C TRP A 75 19.70 0.41 -11.69
N ASP A 76 19.26 1.65 -11.56
CA ASP A 76 19.68 2.56 -10.49
C ASP A 76 19.24 2.06 -9.11
N GLU A 77 17.98 1.66 -8.94
CA GLU A 77 17.44 1.13 -7.68
C GLU A 77 18.12 -0.17 -7.22
N THR A 78 18.67 -0.95 -8.17
CA THR A 78 19.54 -2.09 -7.90
C THR A 78 21.03 -1.73 -7.76
N GLY A 79 21.34 -0.45 -7.51
CA GLY A 79 22.68 0.07 -7.24
C GLY A 79 23.62 0.10 -8.45
N GLY A 80 23.20 -0.41 -9.62
CA GLY A 80 24.07 -0.61 -10.77
C GLY A 80 24.58 0.69 -11.38
N TYR A 81 23.74 1.73 -11.45
CA TYR A 81 24.15 3.03 -12.02
C TYR A 81 25.19 3.72 -11.14
N GLY A 82 24.98 3.77 -9.83
CA GLY A 82 25.94 4.34 -8.87
C GLY A 82 27.32 3.66 -8.93
N GLN A 83 27.36 2.32 -9.04
CA GLN A 83 28.62 1.58 -9.19
C GLN A 83 29.40 2.00 -10.44
N ILE A 84 28.71 2.11 -11.59
CA ILE A 84 29.34 2.50 -12.86
C ILE A 84 29.77 3.96 -12.86
N LEU A 85 29.03 4.86 -12.21
CA LEU A 85 29.47 6.25 -12.07
C LEU A 85 30.80 6.37 -11.31
N GLN A 86 31.01 5.56 -10.28
CA GLN A 86 32.20 5.63 -9.44
C GLN A 86 33.38 4.85 -10.01
N GLY A 87 33.17 3.62 -10.48
CA GLY A 87 34.22 2.71 -10.93
C GLY A 87 34.30 2.51 -12.44
N GLY A 88 33.46 3.18 -13.22
CA GLY A 88 33.37 2.99 -14.67
C GLY A 88 33.00 1.55 -15.04
N LYS A 89 33.37 1.12 -16.25
CA LYS A 89 33.09 -0.26 -16.72
C LYS A 89 33.74 -1.35 -15.87
N ALA A 90 34.79 -1.02 -15.13
CA ALA A 90 35.48 -1.98 -14.26
C ALA A 90 34.61 -2.42 -13.06
N ALA A 91 33.63 -1.61 -12.66
CA ALA A 91 32.68 -1.93 -11.58
C ALA A 91 31.50 -2.82 -12.02
N LEU A 92 31.46 -3.28 -13.28
CA LEU A 92 30.40 -4.19 -13.75
C LEU A 92 30.28 -5.48 -12.94
N PRO A 93 31.35 -6.12 -12.42
CA PRO A 93 31.20 -7.27 -11.53
C PRO A 93 30.52 -6.93 -10.19
N ASP A 94 30.68 -5.68 -9.73
CA ASP A 94 30.18 -5.21 -8.42
C ASP A 94 28.68 -4.89 -8.42
N ILE A 95 28.02 -4.94 -9.59
CA ILE A 95 26.54 -4.85 -9.69
C ILE A 95 25.83 -6.01 -8.96
N LEU A 96 26.56 -7.10 -8.68
CA LEU A 96 26.06 -8.24 -7.92
C LEU A 96 26.12 -8.02 -6.40
N VAL A 97 26.78 -6.96 -5.94
CA VAL A 97 26.88 -6.59 -4.52
C VAL A 97 25.55 -5.98 -4.09
N THR A 98 24.62 -6.84 -3.69
CA THR A 98 23.24 -6.43 -3.40
C THR A 98 23.15 -5.45 -2.24
N GLU A 99 24.14 -5.39 -1.36
CA GLU A 99 24.23 -4.43 -0.26
C GLU A 99 24.13 -2.98 -0.74
N ASN A 100 24.51 -2.70 -1.99
CA ASN A 100 24.44 -1.40 -2.63
C ASN A 100 23.06 -1.09 -3.24
N PHE A 101 22.11 -2.02 -3.22
CA PHE A 101 20.75 -1.77 -3.70
C PHE A 101 20.09 -0.74 -2.78
N HIS A 102 19.29 0.16 -3.35
CA HIS A 102 18.69 1.26 -2.60
C HIS A 102 17.87 0.77 -1.39
N SER A 103 17.10 -0.31 -1.55
CA SER A 103 16.37 -0.93 -0.44
C SER A 103 17.27 -1.52 0.65
N ASN A 104 18.47 -1.97 0.31
CA ASN A 104 19.44 -2.53 1.25
C ASN A 104 20.22 -1.43 1.98
N LEU A 105 20.55 -0.33 1.29
CA LEU A 105 21.03 0.91 1.92
C LEU A 105 20.01 1.47 2.91
N PHE A 106 18.74 1.56 2.50
CA PHE A 106 17.66 1.98 3.40
C PHE A 106 17.52 1.02 4.60
N ARG A 107 17.61 -0.30 4.38
CA ARG A 107 17.56 -1.29 5.46
C ARG A 107 18.67 -1.06 6.48
N LYS A 108 19.89 -0.77 6.03
CA LYS A 108 21.05 -0.46 6.87
C LYS A 108 20.78 0.79 7.72
N ASP A 109 20.44 1.90 7.08
CA ASP A 109 20.14 3.17 7.75
C ASP A 109 19.00 3.02 8.78
N ALA A 110 17.89 2.42 8.37
CA ALA A 110 16.74 2.19 9.24
C ALA A 110 17.05 1.24 10.41
N SER A 111 17.88 0.22 10.19
CA SER A 111 18.30 -0.69 11.27
C SER A 111 19.22 0.01 12.27
N GLN A 112 20.09 0.89 11.79
CA GLN A 112 20.96 1.72 12.64
C GLN A 112 20.13 2.68 13.50
N LEU A 113 19.16 3.38 12.90
CA LEU A 113 18.27 4.30 13.62
C LEU A 113 17.48 3.59 14.73
N LEU A 114 16.96 2.40 14.47
CA LEU A 114 16.17 1.64 15.44
C LEU A 114 17.00 0.78 16.40
N GLY A 115 18.32 0.73 16.25
CA GLY A 115 19.21 -0.14 17.02
C GLY A 115 18.93 -1.64 16.87
N ARG A 116 18.22 -2.05 15.81
CA ARG A 116 17.85 -3.44 15.54
C ARG A 116 17.60 -3.68 14.06
N ALA A 117 17.85 -4.90 13.60
CA ALA A 117 17.56 -5.29 12.22
C ALA A 117 16.06 -5.14 11.91
N ILE A 118 15.74 -4.54 10.76
CA ILE A 118 14.36 -4.48 10.24
C ILE A 118 14.15 -5.47 9.10
N ARG A 119 12.90 -5.89 8.92
CA ARG A 119 12.43 -6.70 7.78
C ARG A 119 11.32 -5.94 7.06
N PRO A 120 11.16 -6.11 5.74
CA PRO A 120 10.05 -5.51 5.02
C PRO A 120 8.72 -6.02 5.59
N ASN A 121 7.75 -5.12 5.78
CA ASN A 121 6.38 -5.47 6.13
C ASN A 121 5.46 -5.21 4.94
N TYR A 122 5.09 -6.26 4.21
CA TYR A 122 4.07 -6.19 3.16
C TYR A 122 2.67 -6.26 3.78
N SER A 123 2.26 -5.21 4.50
CA SER A 123 0.92 -5.13 5.08
C SER A 123 -0.15 -5.14 3.99
N ALA A 124 -1.41 -5.38 4.38
CA ALA A 124 -2.54 -5.27 3.46
C ALA A 124 -2.62 -3.87 2.80
N THR A 125 -2.16 -2.84 3.50
CA THR A 125 -2.12 -1.46 3.00
C THR A 125 -1.03 -1.28 1.95
N THR A 126 0.21 -1.70 2.26
CA THR A 126 1.34 -1.58 1.32
C THR A 126 1.17 -2.49 0.10
N LYS A 127 0.65 -3.71 0.26
CA LYS A 127 0.31 -4.58 -0.87
C LYS A 127 -0.68 -3.93 -1.82
N ARG A 128 -1.77 -3.34 -1.28
CA ARG A 128 -2.78 -2.67 -2.10
C ARG A 128 -2.20 -1.49 -2.88
N TYR A 129 -1.31 -0.73 -2.26
CA TYR A 129 -0.59 0.35 -2.92
C TYR A 129 0.29 -0.17 -4.05
N LEU A 130 1.16 -1.16 -3.77
CA LEU A 130 2.08 -1.73 -4.76
C LEU A 130 1.35 -2.36 -5.96
N HIS A 131 0.24 -3.06 -5.71
CA HIS A 131 -0.65 -3.55 -6.77
C HIS A 131 -1.23 -2.41 -7.62
N SER A 132 -1.69 -1.34 -6.98
CA SER A 132 -2.28 -0.18 -7.68
C SER A 132 -1.24 0.55 -8.52
N LEU A 133 -0.02 0.67 -8.00
CA LEU A 133 1.13 1.22 -8.70
C LEU A 133 1.47 0.36 -9.92
N TYR A 134 1.64 -0.95 -9.74
CA TYR A 134 1.91 -1.90 -10.82
C TYR A 134 0.86 -1.81 -11.94
N ALA A 135 -0.43 -1.79 -11.60
CA ALA A 135 -1.51 -1.73 -12.58
C ALA A 135 -1.46 -0.48 -13.47
N GLY A 136 -1.03 0.66 -12.92
CA GLY A 136 -0.84 1.87 -13.71
C GLY A 136 0.43 1.82 -14.57
N LEU A 137 1.53 1.32 -14.01
CA LEU A 137 2.80 1.14 -14.71
C LEU A 137 2.70 0.13 -15.87
N SER A 138 1.85 -0.90 -15.75
CA SER A 138 1.63 -1.93 -16.78
C SER A 138 0.48 -1.62 -17.74
N SER A 139 -0.15 -0.45 -17.63
CA SER A 139 -1.32 -0.08 -18.42
C SER A 139 -1.02 -0.10 -19.93
N LYS A 140 -1.94 -0.65 -20.73
CA LYS A 140 -1.87 -0.54 -22.19
C LYS A 140 -2.10 0.89 -22.68
N ASP A 141 -2.65 1.77 -21.86
CA ASP A 141 -2.81 3.18 -22.17
C ASP A 141 -1.52 3.95 -21.87
N PRO A 142 -0.85 4.54 -22.89
CA PRO A 142 0.41 5.24 -22.70
C PRO A 142 0.30 6.46 -21.79
N LEU A 143 -0.85 7.14 -21.75
CA LEU A 143 -1.03 8.28 -20.86
C LEU A 143 -1.12 7.85 -19.40
N VAL A 144 -1.76 6.70 -19.13
CA VAL A 144 -1.83 6.14 -17.78
C VAL A 144 -0.45 5.70 -17.32
N ARG A 145 0.31 4.96 -18.15
CA ARG A 145 1.69 4.57 -17.77
C ARG A 145 2.56 5.78 -17.50
N CYS A 146 2.58 6.74 -18.43
CA CYS A 146 3.37 7.95 -18.30
C CYS A 146 2.98 8.71 -17.02
N ALA A 147 1.69 8.88 -16.77
CA ALA A 147 1.20 9.55 -15.56
C ALA A 147 1.64 8.82 -14.28
N TYR A 148 1.59 7.50 -14.23
CA TYR A 148 2.02 6.73 -13.06
C TYR A 148 3.52 6.76 -12.83
N MET A 149 4.34 6.69 -13.89
CA MET A 149 5.79 6.84 -13.79
C MET A 149 6.15 8.24 -13.26
N VAL A 150 5.60 9.30 -13.87
CA VAL A 150 5.86 10.69 -13.45
C VAL A 150 5.36 10.93 -12.03
N ALA A 151 4.15 10.46 -11.70
CA ALA A 151 3.58 10.64 -10.36
C ALA A 151 4.39 9.91 -9.30
N PHE A 152 4.88 8.70 -9.59
CA PHE A 152 5.71 7.97 -8.65
C PHE A 152 7.03 8.69 -8.38
N GLU A 153 7.80 9.07 -9.42
CA GLU A 153 9.09 9.74 -9.24
C GLU A 153 8.94 11.10 -8.53
N LEU A 154 7.96 11.93 -8.95
CA LEU A 154 7.74 13.22 -8.28
C LEU A 154 7.27 13.07 -6.84
N HIS A 155 6.50 12.02 -6.53
CA HIS A 155 6.12 11.70 -5.17
C HIS A 155 7.31 11.13 -4.37
N ALA A 156 8.13 10.27 -4.96
CA ALA A 156 9.29 9.66 -4.33
C ALA A 156 10.27 10.72 -3.84
N ALA A 157 10.63 11.69 -4.67
CA ALA A 157 11.45 12.83 -4.29
C ALA A 157 10.91 13.59 -3.06
N ASP A 158 9.61 13.94 -3.05
CA ASP A 158 9.00 14.67 -1.93
C ASP A 158 8.87 13.81 -0.66
N MET A 159 8.56 12.52 -0.85
CA MET A 159 8.42 11.52 0.21
C MET A 159 9.74 11.25 0.91
N ILE A 160 10.83 11.02 0.15
CA ILE A 160 12.17 10.76 0.66
C ILE A 160 12.67 11.99 1.40
N GLN A 161 12.54 13.19 0.82
CA GLN A 161 12.96 14.43 1.47
C GLN A 161 12.21 14.68 2.79
N SER A 162 10.90 14.45 2.79
CA SER A 162 10.06 14.60 3.98
C SER A 162 10.44 13.59 5.06
N LEU A 163 10.62 12.32 4.69
CA LEU A 163 11.04 11.28 5.63
C LEU A 163 12.42 11.57 6.19
N TRP A 164 13.38 11.97 5.37
CA TRP A 164 14.74 12.31 5.81
C TRP A 164 14.73 13.39 6.88
N THR A 165 13.99 14.48 6.62
CA THR A 165 13.85 15.61 7.54
C THR A 165 13.27 15.14 8.88
N THR A 166 12.24 14.29 8.84
CA THR A 166 11.62 13.72 10.05
C THR A 166 12.57 12.79 10.79
N LEU A 167 13.31 11.90 10.11
CA LEU A 167 14.24 10.98 10.76
C LEU A 167 15.41 11.70 11.44
N VAL A 168 16.00 12.69 10.76
CA VAL A 168 17.08 13.53 11.31
C VAL A 168 16.60 14.23 12.59
N LYS A 169 15.38 14.76 12.58
CA LYS A 169 14.79 15.43 13.74
C LYS A 169 14.46 14.46 14.87
N THR A 170 13.77 13.34 14.58
CA THR A 170 13.29 12.38 15.58
C THR A 170 14.45 11.67 16.28
N PHE A 171 15.45 11.20 15.54
CA PHE A 171 16.59 10.46 16.11
C PHE A 171 17.81 11.33 16.45
N LYS A 172 17.75 12.64 16.17
CA LYS A 172 18.85 13.59 16.38
C LYS A 172 20.17 13.12 15.74
N THR A 173 20.08 12.44 14.60
CA THR A 173 21.24 11.99 13.82
C THR A 173 21.71 13.09 12.88
N ARG A 174 22.94 13.00 12.34
CA ARG A 174 23.39 13.92 11.30
C ARG A 174 22.84 13.47 9.94
N PRO A 175 22.44 14.40 9.05
CA PRO A 175 21.95 14.05 7.71
C PRO A 175 22.89 13.13 6.93
N ASP A 176 24.21 13.35 7.02
CA ASP A 176 25.23 12.59 6.29
C ASP A 176 25.42 11.15 6.80
N ASP A 177 24.91 10.83 7.99
CA ASP A 177 24.99 9.48 8.56
C ASP A 177 23.96 8.52 7.94
N LEU A 178 23.04 9.02 7.09
CA LEU A 178 22.02 8.23 6.41
C LEU A 178 22.31 8.14 4.91
N GLU A 179 22.99 7.07 4.52
CA GLU A 179 23.54 6.87 3.17
C GLU A 179 22.46 6.84 2.07
N TYR A 180 21.34 6.18 2.32
CA TYR A 180 20.21 6.09 1.38
C TYR A 180 19.66 7.48 1.06
N PHE A 181 19.40 8.30 2.08
CA PHE A 181 18.78 9.61 1.88
C PHE A 181 19.77 10.59 1.24
N ARG A 182 21.05 10.51 1.64
CA ARG A 182 22.12 11.30 1.04
C ARG A 182 22.28 11.01 -0.44
N SER A 183 22.15 9.75 -0.89
CA SER A 183 22.26 9.43 -2.33
C SER A 183 21.01 9.83 -3.14
N HIS A 184 19.82 9.80 -2.53
CA HIS A 184 18.57 10.08 -3.25
C HIS A 184 18.25 11.57 -3.36
N VAL A 185 18.36 12.33 -2.27
CA VAL A 185 17.90 13.73 -2.19
C VAL A 185 18.96 14.68 -1.59
N GLY A 186 20.01 14.14 -0.98
CA GLY A 186 21.12 14.90 -0.42
C GLY A 186 22.35 14.98 -1.33
N GLY A 187 23.45 15.47 -0.76
CA GLY A 187 24.72 15.58 -1.47
C GLY A 187 24.72 16.61 -2.60
N GLU A 188 25.79 16.61 -3.39
CA GLU A 188 25.95 17.52 -4.54
C GLU A 188 25.23 17.01 -5.81
N ASP A 189 24.96 15.70 -5.88
CA ASP A 189 24.42 15.04 -7.08
C ASP A 189 23.39 13.94 -6.77
N PRO A 190 22.15 14.32 -6.35
CA PRO A 190 21.12 13.37 -5.94
C PRO A 190 20.47 12.62 -7.11
N ALA A 191 20.17 11.33 -6.91
CA ALA A 191 19.53 10.47 -7.92
C ALA A 191 18.15 10.99 -8.38
N GLU A 192 17.30 11.44 -7.44
CA GLU A 192 15.93 11.89 -7.71
C GLU A 192 15.83 13.06 -8.71
N LYS A 193 16.90 13.87 -8.80
CA LYS A 193 16.99 14.96 -9.79
C LYS A 193 16.93 14.41 -11.22
N TYR A 194 17.67 13.33 -11.50
CA TYR A 194 17.74 12.73 -12.82
C TYR A 194 16.47 11.94 -13.15
N HIS A 195 15.88 11.30 -12.14
CA HIS A 195 14.59 10.61 -12.29
C HIS A 195 13.48 11.59 -12.70
N ALA A 196 13.40 12.74 -12.02
CA ALA A 196 12.46 13.80 -12.36
C ALA A 196 12.70 14.39 -13.76
N GLU A 197 13.95 14.60 -14.16
CA GLU A 197 14.26 15.11 -15.51
C GLU A 197 13.86 14.11 -16.60
N MET A 198 14.25 12.85 -16.43
CA MET A 198 13.96 11.79 -17.39
C MET A 198 12.45 11.56 -17.54
N THR A 199 11.70 11.51 -16.44
CA THR A 199 10.24 11.37 -16.49
C THR A 199 9.56 12.62 -17.03
N SER A 200 10.09 13.82 -16.80
CA SER A 200 9.58 15.05 -17.43
C SER A 200 9.73 15.02 -18.96
N ARG A 201 10.83 14.45 -19.47
CA ARG A 201 11.01 14.26 -20.92
C ARG A 201 10.01 13.26 -21.50
N LEU A 202 9.59 12.24 -20.75
CA LEU A 202 8.51 11.33 -21.20
C LEU A 202 7.20 12.09 -21.47
N ILE A 203 6.87 13.10 -20.67
CA ILE A 203 5.65 13.90 -20.86
C ILE A 203 5.69 14.57 -22.24
N ALA A 204 6.82 15.20 -22.57
CA ALA A 204 6.99 15.89 -23.86
C ALA A 204 6.87 14.95 -25.07
N GLU A 205 7.31 13.69 -24.91
CA GLU A 205 7.25 12.69 -25.99
C GLU A 205 5.88 11.99 -26.10
N LEU A 206 5.18 11.76 -24.99
CA LEU A 206 4.01 10.88 -24.94
C LEU A 206 2.67 11.61 -24.77
N VAL A 207 2.70 12.85 -24.29
CA VAL A 207 1.48 13.60 -23.95
C VAL A 207 1.26 14.71 -24.96
N PRO A 208 0.44 14.49 -26.01
CA PRO A 208 0.13 15.55 -26.97
C PRO A 208 -0.73 16.62 -26.30
N ALA A 209 -0.57 17.88 -26.72
CA ALA A 209 -1.18 19.04 -26.07
C ALA A 209 -2.72 18.93 -25.85
N HIS A 210 -3.44 18.31 -26.79
CA HIS A 210 -4.90 18.11 -26.70
C HIS A 210 -5.32 17.06 -25.65
N ARG A 211 -4.37 16.35 -25.03
CA ARG A 211 -4.61 15.32 -24.00
C ARG A 211 -4.07 15.75 -22.62
N ASN A 212 -3.61 16.99 -22.49
CA ASN A 212 -3.04 17.50 -21.23
C ASN A 212 -4.00 17.35 -20.05
N GLU A 213 -5.28 17.70 -20.22
CA GLU A 213 -6.28 17.58 -19.14
C GLU A 213 -6.47 16.12 -18.70
N ARG A 214 -6.51 15.19 -19.65
CA ARG A 214 -6.61 13.76 -19.36
C ARG A 214 -5.37 13.28 -18.62
N PHE A 215 -4.18 13.66 -19.08
CA PHE A 215 -2.93 13.29 -18.42
C PHE A 215 -2.87 13.83 -16.99
N LEU A 216 -3.25 15.09 -16.77
CA LEU A 216 -3.29 15.68 -15.42
C LEU A 216 -4.28 14.93 -14.52
N SER A 217 -5.44 14.52 -15.03
CA SER A 217 -6.40 13.71 -14.27
C SER A 217 -5.82 12.34 -13.87
N GLU A 218 -5.10 11.67 -14.77
CA GLU A 218 -4.45 10.39 -14.46
C GLU A 218 -3.25 10.58 -13.51
N PHE A 219 -2.50 11.68 -13.66
CA PHE A 219 -1.43 12.05 -12.75
C PHE A 219 -1.97 12.29 -11.35
N ASP A 220 -3.05 13.07 -11.20
CA ASP A 220 -3.68 13.33 -9.90
C ASP A 220 -4.20 12.04 -9.27
N ARG A 221 -4.72 11.11 -10.07
CA ARG A 221 -5.14 9.79 -9.60
C ARG A 221 -3.95 8.97 -9.10
N ALA A 222 -2.86 8.92 -9.86
CA ALA A 222 -1.65 8.20 -9.51
C ALA A 222 -0.95 8.81 -8.27
N TYR A 223 -0.81 10.13 -8.21
CA TYR A 223 -0.21 10.81 -7.06
C TYR A 223 -1.05 10.60 -5.79
N ARG A 224 -2.39 10.62 -5.94
CA ARG A 224 -3.32 10.38 -4.83
C ARG A 224 -3.13 9.00 -4.20
N ILE A 225 -2.89 7.94 -4.98
CA ILE A 225 -2.70 6.60 -4.39
C ILE A 225 -1.45 6.55 -3.49
N SER A 226 -0.36 7.20 -3.90
CA SER A 226 0.89 7.26 -3.15
C SER A 226 0.74 8.06 -1.86
N VAL A 227 0.11 9.23 -1.95
CA VAL A 227 -0.15 10.05 -0.76
C VAL A 227 -1.12 9.36 0.20
N HIS A 228 -2.15 8.66 -0.30
CA HIS A 228 -3.07 7.91 0.57
C HIS A 228 -2.36 6.76 1.26
N TRP A 229 -1.48 6.03 0.58
CA TRP A 229 -0.64 5.02 1.20
C TRP A 229 0.20 5.60 2.33
N CYS A 230 0.86 6.74 2.12
CA CYS A 230 1.60 7.45 3.17
C CYS A 230 0.72 7.83 4.37
N ARG A 231 -0.49 8.38 4.13
CA ARG A 231 -1.44 8.71 5.21
C ARG A 231 -1.94 7.48 5.94
N ASP A 232 -2.24 6.41 5.23
CA ASP A 232 -2.76 5.18 5.82
C ASP A 232 -1.68 4.49 6.66
N MET A 233 -0.41 4.56 6.27
CA MET A 233 0.70 4.14 7.13
C MET A 233 0.74 4.95 8.42
N LEU A 234 0.62 6.28 8.35
CA LEU A 234 0.57 7.12 9.56
C LEU A 234 -0.63 6.79 10.45
N ARG A 235 -1.75 6.35 9.89
CA ARG A 235 -2.91 5.87 10.66
C ARG A 235 -2.67 4.49 11.29
N ILE A 236 -2.05 3.55 10.57
CA ILE A 236 -1.60 2.26 11.14
C ILE A 236 -0.63 2.49 12.30
N VAL A 237 0.19 3.50 12.15
CA VAL A 237 1.20 3.95 13.10
C VAL A 237 0.57 4.67 14.30
N SER A 238 -0.46 5.51 14.10
CA SER A 238 -1.30 6.06 15.18
C SER A 238 -2.03 4.98 15.98
N LEU A 239 -2.37 3.83 15.37
CA LEU A 239 -2.94 2.70 16.11
C LEU A 239 -1.96 2.02 17.08
N LYS A 240 -0.65 2.32 16.98
CA LYS A 240 0.37 1.88 17.95
C LYS A 240 0.98 3.01 18.77
N GLY A 241 0.83 4.27 18.36
CA GLY A 241 1.55 5.41 18.90
C GLY A 241 0.71 6.61 19.32
N ASP A 242 -0.61 6.60 19.14
CA ASP A 242 -1.48 7.50 19.89
C ASP A 242 -2.07 6.75 21.07
N ASP A 243 -2.23 7.47 22.17
CA ASP A 243 -3.10 7.09 23.28
C ASP A 243 -4.55 6.96 22.81
N HIS A 244 -4.82 5.88 22.09
CA HIS A 244 -6.12 5.24 22.03
C HIS A 244 -5.96 3.93 22.75
N SER A 245 -5.85 4.00 24.08
CA SER A 245 -6.22 2.85 24.91
C SER A 245 -7.42 2.16 24.26
N GLU A 246 -7.22 0.94 23.78
CA GLU A 246 -8.33 0.17 23.23
C GLU A 246 -9.35 0.07 24.33
N ILE A 247 -10.52 0.63 24.09
CA ILE A 247 -11.61 0.56 25.04
C ILE A 247 -12.51 -0.61 24.66
N GLU A 248 -13.29 -1.06 25.62
CA GLU A 248 -14.34 -2.01 25.35
C GLU A 248 -15.57 -1.27 24.80
N HIS A 249 -15.82 -1.47 23.51
CA HIS A 249 -17.10 -1.11 22.91
C HIS A 249 -18.09 -2.24 23.17
N ARG A 250 -19.09 -1.96 23.98
CA ARG A 250 -20.20 -2.90 24.22
C ARG A 250 -21.13 -2.89 23.02
N GLY A 251 -21.66 -4.06 22.69
CA GLY A 251 -22.61 -4.23 21.61
C GLY A 251 -23.71 -5.22 21.97
N ARG A 252 -24.82 -5.15 21.23
CA ARG A 252 -25.94 -6.07 21.39
C ARG A 252 -26.65 -6.30 20.07
N CYS A 253 -27.31 -7.45 19.96
CA CYS A 253 -28.34 -7.63 18.94
C CYS A 253 -29.58 -6.76 19.25
N HIS A 254 -30.51 -6.63 18.30
CA HIS A 254 -31.69 -5.76 18.45
C HIS A 254 -32.55 -6.09 19.68
N CYS A 255 -32.82 -7.38 19.96
CA CYS A 255 -33.64 -7.79 21.12
C CYS A 255 -32.86 -7.80 22.44
N GLY A 256 -31.53 -7.63 22.41
CA GLY A 256 -30.67 -7.63 23.59
C GLY A 256 -30.35 -9.02 24.18
N SER A 257 -30.88 -10.12 23.62
CA SER A 257 -30.57 -11.48 24.08
C SER A 257 -29.09 -11.85 23.94
N VAL A 258 -28.41 -11.30 22.94
CA VAL A 258 -26.96 -11.42 22.74
C VAL A 258 -26.31 -10.09 23.10
N LYS A 259 -25.35 -10.13 24.02
CA LYS A 259 -24.48 -9.00 24.38
C LYS A 259 -23.02 -9.42 24.25
N PHE A 260 -22.20 -8.51 23.75
CA PHE A 260 -20.79 -8.78 23.48
C PHE A 260 -19.99 -7.49 23.67
N TYR A 261 -18.68 -7.62 23.75
CA TYR A 261 -17.76 -6.49 23.69
C TYR A 261 -16.73 -6.70 22.59
N VAL A 262 -16.20 -5.60 22.08
CA VAL A 262 -15.04 -5.59 21.20
C VAL A 262 -14.03 -4.56 21.69
N LYS A 263 -12.76 -4.95 21.75
CA LYS A 263 -11.64 -4.05 22.03
C LYS A 263 -11.20 -3.37 20.74
N ALA A 264 -11.42 -2.06 20.68
CA ALA A 264 -11.05 -1.23 19.53
C ALA A 264 -10.82 0.22 19.99
N PRO A 265 -10.22 1.08 19.14
CA PRO A 265 -10.11 2.51 19.41
C PRO A 265 -11.46 3.23 19.39
N ARG A 266 -11.55 4.37 20.07
CA ARG A 266 -12.73 5.28 20.03
C ARG A 266 -13.05 5.76 18.61
N GLU A 267 -12.04 5.81 17.75
CA GLU A 267 -12.19 6.10 16.33
C GLU A 267 -12.18 4.81 15.50
N LEU A 268 -13.31 4.49 14.86
CA LEU A 268 -13.47 3.24 14.13
C LEU A 268 -13.23 3.42 12.62
N SER A 269 -12.51 2.46 12.03
CA SER A 269 -12.43 2.29 10.58
C SER A 269 -13.29 1.11 10.15
N ALA A 270 -14.29 1.39 9.32
CA ALA A 270 -15.25 0.39 8.85
C ALA A 270 -15.23 0.24 7.32
N VAL A 271 -15.62 -0.93 6.85
CA VAL A 271 -15.77 -1.24 5.42
C VAL A 271 -17.24 -1.44 5.09
N ARG A 272 -17.70 -0.80 4.01
CA ARG A 272 -19.01 -1.03 3.41
C ARG A 272 -18.82 -1.92 2.18
N CYS A 273 -19.53 -3.04 2.16
CA CYS A 273 -19.45 -4.02 1.09
C CYS A 273 -20.74 -4.02 0.28
N ASN A 274 -20.65 -3.96 -1.05
CA ASN A 274 -21.79 -3.97 -1.96
C ASN A 274 -22.37 -5.37 -2.27
N CYS A 275 -21.83 -6.47 -1.70
CA CYS A 275 -22.40 -7.80 -2.00
C CYS A 275 -23.84 -7.93 -1.49
N SER A 276 -24.62 -8.79 -2.14
CA SER A 276 -26.06 -8.95 -1.87
C SER A 276 -26.38 -9.12 -0.37
N ILE A 277 -25.71 -10.02 0.34
CA ILE A 277 -25.96 -10.22 1.78
C ILE A 277 -25.56 -9.01 2.63
N CYS A 278 -24.47 -8.30 2.28
CA CYS A 278 -24.02 -7.13 3.05
C CYS A 278 -24.91 -5.92 2.81
N GLN A 279 -25.36 -5.69 1.56
CA GLN A 279 -26.35 -4.67 1.25
C GLN A 279 -27.68 -4.96 1.95
N MET A 280 -28.22 -6.18 1.83
CA MET A 280 -29.50 -6.54 2.43
C MET A 280 -29.48 -6.48 3.97
N SER A 281 -28.37 -6.84 4.60
CA SER A 281 -28.22 -6.75 6.06
C SER A 281 -27.76 -5.37 6.57
N GLY A 282 -27.42 -4.44 5.66
CA GLY A 282 -26.86 -3.14 6.01
C GLY A 282 -25.58 -3.22 6.85
N PHE A 283 -24.76 -4.25 6.62
CA PHE A 283 -23.62 -4.58 7.47
C PHE A 283 -22.44 -3.63 7.22
N LEU A 284 -21.90 -3.05 8.30
CA LEU A 284 -20.70 -2.21 8.25
C LEU A 284 -19.58 -2.90 9.04
N HIS A 285 -18.55 -3.32 8.32
CA HIS A 285 -17.53 -4.24 8.80
C HIS A 285 -16.44 -3.54 9.60
N LEU A 286 -16.33 -3.87 10.89
CA LEU A 286 -15.12 -3.64 11.69
C LEU A 286 -14.37 -4.97 11.83
N LEU A 287 -13.17 -5.06 11.26
CA LEU A 287 -12.35 -6.28 11.33
C LEU A 287 -11.49 -6.23 12.59
N VAL A 288 -11.56 -7.28 13.41
CA VAL A 288 -10.76 -7.41 14.63
C VAL A 288 -10.14 -8.80 14.75
N PRO A 289 -8.94 -8.92 15.35
CA PRO A 289 -8.37 -10.21 15.74
C PRO A 289 -9.28 -11.01 16.68
N GLY A 290 -9.17 -12.35 16.64
CA GLY A 290 -10.04 -13.25 17.43
C GLY A 290 -9.99 -13.01 18.94
N ASN A 291 -8.89 -12.52 19.48
CA ASN A 291 -8.72 -12.22 20.91
C ASN A 291 -9.30 -10.86 21.34
N LYS A 292 -9.90 -10.09 20.43
CA LYS A 292 -10.46 -8.75 20.72
C LYS A 292 -11.98 -8.75 20.88
N LEU A 293 -12.67 -9.86 20.60
CA LEU A 293 -14.11 -9.99 20.78
C LEU A 293 -14.41 -10.99 21.89
N GLY A 294 -15.34 -10.63 22.79
CA GLY A 294 -15.87 -11.54 23.80
C GLY A 294 -17.39 -11.46 23.86
N ILE A 295 -18.04 -12.60 24.11
CA ILE A 295 -19.48 -12.69 24.33
C ILE A 295 -19.72 -12.51 25.82
N GLU A 296 -20.53 -11.53 26.20
CA GLU A 296 -20.89 -11.30 27.60
C GLU A 296 -22.04 -12.23 28.02
N CYS A 297 -23.04 -12.41 27.16
CA CYS A 297 -24.13 -13.36 27.37
C CYS A 297 -24.88 -13.65 26.06
N GLY A 298 -25.65 -14.76 26.07
CA GLY A 298 -26.55 -15.12 24.99
C GLY A 298 -25.90 -15.92 23.86
N GLU A 299 -24.82 -16.64 24.15
CA GLU A 299 -24.17 -17.54 23.19
C GLU A 299 -25.15 -18.62 22.71
N GLU A 300 -26.05 -19.09 23.57
CA GLU A 300 -27.13 -20.02 23.24
C GLU A 300 -28.15 -19.44 22.25
N PHE A 301 -28.22 -18.11 22.10
CA PHE A 301 -29.07 -17.44 21.12
C PHE A 301 -28.35 -17.19 19.79
N LEU A 302 -27.06 -17.50 19.69
CA LEU A 302 -26.33 -17.42 18.45
C LEU A 302 -26.61 -18.64 17.59
N THR A 303 -26.85 -18.40 16.32
CA THR A 303 -26.85 -19.42 15.27
C THR A 303 -26.06 -18.89 14.08
N ALA A 304 -25.64 -19.77 13.18
CA ALA A 304 -24.82 -19.41 12.04
C ALA A 304 -25.46 -19.87 10.73
N TYR A 305 -25.35 -19.03 9.71
CA TYR A 305 -25.67 -19.36 8.33
C TYR A 305 -24.37 -19.45 7.55
N GLN A 306 -24.21 -20.54 6.83
CA GLN A 306 -23.09 -20.80 5.94
C GLN A 306 -23.67 -21.09 4.56
N PHE A 307 -23.05 -20.52 3.54
CA PHE A 307 -23.43 -20.73 2.15
C PHE A 307 -22.19 -20.70 1.26
N ASN A 308 -22.36 -21.00 -0.03
CA ASN A 308 -21.28 -21.08 -1.00
C ASN A 308 -20.22 -22.12 -0.56
N LYS A 309 -18.98 -21.71 -0.27
CA LYS A 309 -17.89 -22.61 0.16
C LYS A 309 -17.98 -23.02 1.65
N ASN A 310 -19.01 -22.59 2.38
CA ASN A 310 -19.19 -22.85 3.82
C ASN A 310 -18.06 -22.38 4.74
N ILE A 311 -17.21 -21.45 4.28
CA ILE A 311 -16.07 -20.93 5.07
C ILE A 311 -16.51 -19.78 5.99
N ALA A 312 -17.24 -18.80 5.45
CA ALA A 312 -17.74 -17.69 6.25
C ALA A 312 -18.88 -18.15 7.14
N ARG A 313 -18.79 -17.88 8.45
CA ARG A 313 -19.81 -18.26 9.43
C ARG A 313 -20.59 -17.03 9.85
N HIS A 314 -21.68 -16.73 9.13
CA HIS A 314 -22.53 -15.57 9.42
C HIS A 314 -23.34 -15.78 10.69
N THR A 315 -22.87 -15.23 11.80
CA THR A 315 -23.45 -15.44 13.14
C THR A 315 -24.53 -14.40 13.45
N PHE A 316 -25.76 -14.84 13.74
CA PHE A 316 -26.89 -13.98 14.06
C PHE A 316 -27.67 -14.48 15.28
N CYS A 317 -28.40 -13.56 15.89
CA CYS A 317 -29.32 -13.86 16.96
C CYS A 317 -30.54 -14.61 16.38
N ARG A 318 -30.80 -15.85 16.84
CA ARG A 318 -31.96 -16.64 16.40
C ARG A 318 -33.31 -16.04 16.80
N VAL A 319 -33.32 -15.06 17.71
CA VAL A 319 -34.53 -14.40 18.20
C VAL A 319 -34.94 -13.23 17.31
N CYS A 320 -34.00 -12.36 16.92
CA CYS A 320 -34.30 -11.15 16.15
C CYS A 320 -33.67 -11.06 14.76
N GLY A 321 -32.89 -12.07 14.35
CA GLY A 321 -32.24 -12.13 13.03
C GLY A 321 -31.05 -11.18 12.84
N VAL A 322 -30.74 -10.31 13.80
CA VAL A 322 -29.60 -9.39 13.68
C VAL A 322 -28.29 -10.16 13.71
N LYS A 323 -27.40 -9.82 12.77
CA LYS A 323 -26.02 -10.32 12.64
C LYS A 323 -25.04 -9.35 13.34
N PRO A 324 -24.72 -9.52 14.64
CA PRO A 324 -23.84 -8.61 15.37
C PRO A 324 -22.38 -8.74 14.95
N PHE A 325 -21.94 -9.94 14.61
CA PHE A 325 -20.59 -10.22 14.16
C PHE A 325 -20.58 -11.53 13.36
N TYR A 326 -19.50 -11.82 12.65
CA TYR A 326 -19.31 -13.09 11.98
C TYR A 326 -17.83 -13.40 11.76
N THR A 327 -17.50 -14.67 11.49
CA THR A 327 -16.16 -15.06 11.05
C THR A 327 -16.10 -14.99 9.52
N PRO A 328 -15.38 -14.02 8.93
CA PRO A 328 -15.34 -13.86 7.48
C PRO A 328 -14.40 -14.89 6.84
N ARG A 329 -14.70 -15.27 5.58
CA ARG A 329 -13.81 -16.11 4.75
C ARG A 329 -12.43 -15.48 4.59
N SER A 330 -12.35 -14.15 4.51
CA SER A 330 -11.10 -13.39 4.33
C SER A 330 -10.22 -13.33 5.58
N ASN A 331 -10.78 -13.58 6.76
CA ASN A 331 -10.04 -13.58 8.03
C ASN A 331 -10.59 -14.68 8.96
N PRO A 332 -10.24 -15.96 8.71
CA PRO A 332 -10.81 -17.09 9.45
C PRO A 332 -10.44 -17.12 10.94
N SER A 333 -9.35 -16.44 11.33
CA SER A 333 -8.86 -16.34 12.72
C SER A 333 -9.36 -15.10 13.47
N GLY A 334 -10.23 -14.30 12.86
CA GLY A 334 -10.78 -13.09 13.46
C GLY A 334 -12.28 -12.93 13.26
N PHE A 335 -12.78 -11.78 13.67
CA PHE A 335 -14.20 -11.43 13.56
C PHE A 335 -14.39 -10.16 12.72
N SER A 336 -15.53 -10.10 12.04
CA SER A 336 -16.06 -8.87 11.49
C SER A 336 -17.29 -8.49 12.29
N VAL A 337 -17.21 -7.37 13.01
CA VAL A 337 -18.27 -6.82 13.87
C VAL A 337 -19.10 -5.81 13.07
N ASN A 338 -20.42 -5.86 13.22
CA ASN A 338 -21.29 -4.83 12.69
C ASN A 338 -21.25 -3.61 13.62
N ILE A 339 -20.62 -2.52 13.21
CA ILE A 339 -20.52 -1.32 14.07
C ILE A 339 -21.90 -0.76 14.45
N ARG A 340 -22.95 -1.06 13.68
CA ARG A 340 -24.33 -0.66 13.99
C ARG A 340 -24.92 -1.36 15.21
N CYS A 341 -24.27 -2.42 15.69
CA CYS A 341 -24.66 -3.14 16.91
C CYS A 341 -23.90 -2.65 18.16
N LEU A 342 -22.94 -1.72 18.00
CA LEU A 342 -22.15 -1.15 19.10
C LEU A 342 -22.88 0.03 19.75
N ASP A 343 -22.59 0.26 21.03
CA ASP A 343 -22.99 1.45 21.75
C ASP A 343 -22.19 2.66 21.26
N ASN A 344 -22.88 3.61 20.63
CA ASN A 344 -22.29 4.80 20.04
C ASN A 344 -21.65 5.75 21.07
N ARG A 345 -21.95 5.63 22.37
CA ARG A 345 -21.36 6.48 23.42
C ARG A 345 -19.84 6.32 23.56
N THR A 346 -19.32 5.19 23.12
CA THR A 346 -17.90 4.87 23.14
C THR A 346 -17.19 5.23 21.85
N ILE A 347 -17.92 5.67 20.81
CA ILE A 347 -17.41 5.91 19.47
C ILE A 347 -17.38 7.42 19.21
N GLU A 348 -16.20 7.94 18.92
CA GLU A 348 -15.99 9.37 18.66
C GLU A 348 -16.05 9.69 17.17
N ARG A 349 -15.52 8.79 16.33
CA ARG A 349 -15.47 8.97 14.87
C ARG A 349 -15.60 7.64 14.15
N ILE A 350 -16.23 7.65 12.98
CA ILE A 350 -16.32 6.49 12.08
C ILE A 350 -15.85 6.91 10.69
N THR A 351 -14.81 6.26 10.17
CA THR A 351 -14.37 6.38 8.77
C THR A 351 -14.85 5.16 7.99
N ILE A 352 -15.49 5.37 6.84
CA ILE A 352 -16.02 4.29 6.00
C ILE A 352 -15.26 4.22 4.67
N SER A 353 -14.80 3.03 4.32
CA SER A 353 -14.25 2.70 2.99
C SER A 353 -15.16 1.72 2.26
N GLU A 354 -15.13 1.74 0.93
CA GLU A 354 -15.98 0.90 0.08
C GLU A 354 -15.23 -0.37 -0.38
N PHE A 355 -15.96 -1.48 -0.54
CA PHE A 355 -15.44 -2.76 -1.02
C PHE A 355 -16.41 -3.40 -2.02
N ASP A 356 -15.88 -3.85 -3.15
CA ASP A 356 -16.64 -4.54 -4.19
C ASP A 356 -16.76 -6.04 -3.89
N GLY A 357 -17.75 -6.40 -3.08
CA GLY A 357 -18.10 -7.78 -2.81
C GLY A 357 -19.04 -8.43 -3.83
N GLU A 358 -19.59 -7.70 -4.81
CA GLU A 358 -20.28 -8.34 -5.94
C GLU A 358 -19.27 -9.13 -6.79
N HIS A 359 -18.12 -8.51 -7.05
CA HIS A 359 -16.99 -9.16 -7.71
C HIS A 359 -15.99 -9.72 -6.68
N TRP A 360 -16.48 -10.40 -5.64
CA TRP A 360 -15.67 -10.78 -4.47
C TRP A 360 -14.38 -11.51 -4.85
N ASP A 361 -14.40 -12.52 -5.73
CA ASP A 361 -13.16 -13.24 -6.06
C ASP A 361 -12.18 -12.38 -6.86
N GLN A 362 -12.63 -11.36 -7.60
CA GLN A 362 -11.75 -10.39 -8.25
C GLN A 362 -11.27 -9.34 -7.25
N ALA A 363 -12.14 -8.75 -6.44
CA ALA A 363 -11.77 -7.79 -5.41
C ALA A 363 -10.85 -8.41 -4.34
N PHE A 364 -11.11 -9.65 -3.94
CA PHE A 364 -10.29 -10.42 -3.02
C PHE A 364 -8.99 -10.89 -3.67
N ARG A 365 -8.99 -11.31 -4.95
CA ARG A 365 -7.73 -11.56 -5.69
C ARG A 365 -6.95 -10.27 -5.88
N LEU A 366 -7.56 -9.12 -6.17
CA LEU A 366 -6.89 -7.83 -6.17
C LEU A 366 -6.36 -7.44 -4.77
N MET A 367 -6.86 -8.07 -3.70
CA MET A 367 -6.29 -7.99 -2.36
C MET A 367 -5.26 -9.10 -2.03
N HIS A 368 -5.18 -10.21 -2.80
CA HIS A 368 -4.44 -11.44 -2.46
C HIS A 368 -3.69 -12.19 -3.60
N GLN A 369 -3.72 -11.75 -4.87
CA GLN A 369 -3.01 -12.38 -6.01
C GLN A 369 -1.49 -12.15 -5.96
N ASP A 370 -0.98 -11.36 -5.02
CA ASP A 370 0.45 -11.26 -4.70
C ASP A 370 0.96 -12.35 -3.74
N LEU A 371 0.30 -13.52 -3.62
CA LEU A 371 0.63 -14.52 -2.59
C LEU A 371 0.65 -16.04 -2.98
N GLU A 372 0.53 -16.47 -4.25
CA GLU A 372 0.84 -17.88 -4.62
C GLU A 372 1.95 -17.99 -5.68
N PRO A 373 3.01 -18.81 -5.45
CA PRO A 373 4.01 -19.12 -6.45
C PRO A 373 3.50 -20.21 -7.41
N CYS A 374 3.54 -19.95 -8.72
CA CYS A 374 3.38 -21.00 -9.73
C CYS A 374 4.53 -22.00 -9.60
N VAL A 375 4.26 -23.16 -9.02
CA VAL A 375 5.05 -24.37 -9.26
C VAL A 375 4.30 -25.18 -10.30
N GLU A 376 4.69 -25.03 -11.57
CA GLU A 376 4.39 -26.04 -12.58
C GLU A 376 5.41 -27.16 -12.43
N ASP A 377 4.97 -28.27 -11.83
CA ASP A 377 5.65 -29.55 -11.90
C ASP A 377 5.52 -30.08 -13.34
N LYS A 378 6.60 -29.95 -14.12
CA LYS A 378 6.78 -30.72 -15.35
C LYS A 378 7.82 -31.78 -15.09
N THR A 379 7.35 -32.96 -14.70
CA THR A 379 8.09 -34.20 -14.90
C THR A 379 7.13 -35.34 -15.26
N LEU A 380 7.54 -36.12 -16.28
CA LEU A 380 6.99 -37.40 -16.78
C LEU A 380 5.76 -37.21 -17.71
N GLU A 381 5.77 -37.57 -19.00
CA GLU A 381 6.50 -38.59 -19.78
C GLU A 381 7.05 -38.07 -21.11
#